data_AF-A0A2V9UHY6-F1
#
_entry.id   AF-A0A2V9UHY6-F1
#
_cell.length_a   1.000
_cell.length_b   1.000
_cell.length_c   1.000
_cell.angle_alpha   90.00
_cell.angle_beta   90.00
_cell.angle_gamma   90.00
#
_symmetry.space_group_name_H-M   'P 1'
#
loop_
_entity.id
_entity.type
_entity.pdbx_description
1 polymer ?
#
loop_
_entity_poly.entity_id
_entity_poly.type
_entity_poly.pdbx_seq_one_letter_code
_entity_poly.pdbx_strand_id
1 'polypeptide(L)'
;MLAALSPLRLPLDAGDFGLMSRRVIDEIRKMPEHHRYLRGLRTWVGFRQVGIAIERSARRAGRTKCSPLKLLKLASDGIFAFSIVPLRAAAILGAVAIGLSTLFSLYSIYVKLWLHSP
;
A
#
# COMPACT_ATOMS: atom_id res chain seq x y z
N MET A 1 9.31 -7.43 -1.94
CA MET A 1 8.62 -6.26 -2.54
C MET A 1 8.96 -4.95 -1.82
N LEU A 2 8.69 -4.79 -0.51
CA LEU A 2 9.11 -3.58 0.25
C LEU A 2 10.63 -3.34 0.31
N ALA A 3 11.44 -4.41 0.36
CA ALA A 3 12.90 -4.32 0.36
C ALA A 3 13.50 -3.78 -0.97
N ALA A 4 12.74 -3.76 -2.06
CA ALA A 4 13.22 -3.26 -3.36
C ALA A 4 13.05 -1.74 -3.51
N LEU A 5 12.26 -1.10 -2.64
CA LEU A 5 11.87 0.31 -2.76
C LEU A 5 12.42 1.19 -1.62
N SER A 6 13.13 0.63 -0.65
CA SER A 6 13.74 1.41 0.44
C SER A 6 15.24 1.13 0.51
N PRO A 7 16.10 2.15 0.69
CA PRO A 7 17.55 1.98 0.85
C PRO A 7 17.94 1.27 2.15
N LEU A 8 16.96 0.91 2.99
CA LEU A 8 17.17 0.25 4.27
C LEU A 8 17.32 -1.26 4.05
N ARG A 9 18.43 -1.81 4.54
CA ARG A 9 18.67 -3.25 4.59
C ARG A 9 17.69 -3.88 5.57
N LEU A 10 16.50 -4.21 5.09
CA LEU A 10 15.50 -4.95 5.85
C LEU A 10 15.91 -6.43 5.88
N PRO A 11 16.14 -7.03 7.05
CA PRO A 11 16.37 -8.46 7.14
C PRO A 11 15.12 -9.22 6.68
N LEU A 12 15.26 -9.92 5.55
CA LEU A 12 14.25 -10.84 5.02
C LEU A 12 14.07 -11.95 6.08
N ASP A 13 12.81 -12.28 6.40
CA ASP A 13 12.40 -13.27 7.42
C ASP A 13 12.54 -12.90 8.92
N ALA A 14 12.91 -11.65 9.25
CA ALA A 14 12.83 -11.17 10.63
C ALA A 14 11.37 -11.15 11.13
N GLY A 15 11.08 -11.88 12.21
CA GLY A 15 9.78 -11.79 12.90
C GLY A 15 9.60 -10.44 13.61
N ASP A 16 8.39 -10.17 14.12
CA ASP A 16 8.14 -8.98 14.96
C ASP A 16 8.75 -9.09 16.36
N PHE A 17 9.25 -10.29 16.71
CA PHE A 17 9.88 -10.56 17.98
C PHE A 17 11.32 -10.07 17.99
N GLY A 18 11.67 -9.30 19.00
CA GLY A 18 13.05 -8.87 19.24
C GLY A 18 13.17 -8.10 20.53
N LEU A 19 14.34 -8.20 21.16
CA LEU A 19 14.71 -7.35 22.29
C LEU A 19 15.18 -6.00 21.77
N MET A 20 14.76 -4.93 22.45
CA MET A 20 15.18 -3.56 22.18
C MET A 20 15.62 -2.91 23.47
N SER A 21 16.76 -2.22 23.44
CA SER A 21 17.19 -1.43 24.58
C SER A 21 16.29 -0.20 24.75
N ARG A 22 16.19 0.30 25.98
CA ARG A 22 15.30 1.42 26.32
C ARG A 22 15.54 2.67 25.47
N ARG A 23 16.80 2.99 25.18
CA ARG A 23 17.21 4.11 24.33
C ARG A 23 16.59 4.04 22.92
N VAL A 24 16.48 2.84 22.35
CA VAL A 24 15.86 2.63 21.03
C VAL A 24 14.36 2.90 21.09
N ILE A 25 13.69 2.45 22.16
CA ILE A 25 12.24 2.64 22.36
C ILE A 25 11.92 4.12 22.54
N ASP A 26 12.76 4.85 23.27
CA ASP A 26 12.57 6.28 23.51
C ASP A 26 12.66 7.09 22.21
N GLU A 27 13.58 6.74 21.30
CA GLU A 27 13.65 7.37 19.97
C GLU A 27 12.44 7.00 19.09
N ILE A 28 12.03 5.73 19.08
CA ILE A 28 10.82 5.31 18.33
C ILE A 28 9.56 6.01 18.85
N ARG A 29 9.49 6.32 20.16
CA ARG A 29 8.34 7.02 20.76
C ARG A 29 8.20 8.47 20.32
N LYS A 30 9.29 9.12 19.92
CA LYS A 30 9.28 10.51 19.42
C LYS A 30 8.78 10.62 17.97
N MET A 31 8.66 9.50 17.28
CA MET A 31 8.30 9.45 15.86
C MET A 31 6.79 9.72 15.66
N PRO A 32 6.39 10.59 14.70
CA PRO A 32 5.01 11.03 14.49
C PRO A 32 4.10 9.99 13.79
N GLU A 33 4.62 8.84 13.39
CA GLU A 33 3.90 7.84 12.62
C GLU A 33 2.79 7.14 13.43
N HIS A 34 1.54 7.33 12.98
CA HIS A 34 0.37 6.65 13.55
C HIS A 34 0.32 5.14 13.23
N HIS A 35 0.75 4.74 12.03
CA HIS A 35 0.85 3.32 11.66
C HIS A 35 2.24 2.78 11.99
N ARG A 36 2.38 2.23 13.19
CA ARG A 36 3.67 1.76 13.73
C ARG A 36 4.10 0.43 13.13
N TYR A 37 4.65 0.46 11.92
CA TYR A 37 5.37 -0.68 11.35
C TYR A 37 6.73 -0.84 12.05
N LEU A 38 6.73 -1.52 13.21
CA LEU A 38 7.90 -1.67 14.09
C LEU A 38 9.15 -2.19 13.38
N ARG A 39 9.03 -3.11 12.42
CA ARG A 39 10.19 -3.63 11.66
C ARG A 39 10.90 -2.51 10.88
N GLY A 40 10.12 -1.65 10.23
CA GLY A 40 10.65 -0.48 9.51
C GLY A 40 11.22 0.56 10.48
N LEU A 41 10.48 0.92 11.53
CA LEU A 41 10.91 1.92 12.51
C LEU A 41 12.22 1.52 13.19
N ARG A 42 12.37 0.26 13.62
CA ARG A 42 13.63 -0.24 14.21
C ARG A 42 14.81 -0.15 13.25
N THR A 43 14.56 -0.37 11.96
CA THR A 43 15.59 -0.28 10.92
C THR A 43 15.96 1.19 10.64
N TRP A 44 14.97 2.10 10.70
CA TRP A 44 15.14 3.54 10.50
C TRP A 44 16.01 4.21 11.56
N VAL A 45 15.83 3.87 12.84
CA VAL A 45 16.63 4.48 13.92
C VAL A 45 18.12 4.10 13.87
N GLY A 46 18.51 3.13 13.04
CA GLY A 46 19.92 2.88 12.70
C GLY A 46 20.80 2.28 13.80
N PHE A 47 20.25 1.91 14.95
CA PHE A 47 21.01 1.27 16.02
C PHE A 47 21.55 -0.11 15.60
N ARG A 48 22.55 -0.61 16.34
CA ARG A 48 23.13 -1.94 16.14
C ARG A 48 22.05 -3.01 16.25
N GLN A 49 21.91 -3.80 15.18
CA GLN A 49 20.97 -4.90 15.09
C GLN A 49 21.74 -6.22 14.92
N VAL A 50 21.32 -7.24 15.65
CA VAL A 50 21.84 -8.61 15.52
C VAL A 50 20.66 -9.53 15.29
N GLY A 51 20.66 -10.24 14.17
CA GLY A 51 19.68 -11.27 13.87
C GLY A 51 20.14 -12.61 14.42
N ILE A 52 19.30 -13.27 15.22
CA ILE A 52 19.52 -14.66 15.61
C ILE A 52 18.70 -15.53 14.66
N ALA A 53 19.39 -16.32 13.85
CA ALA A 53 18.74 -17.32 13.01
C ALA A 53 18.11 -18.37 13.92
N ILE A 54 16.79 -18.46 13.90
CA ILE A 54 16.03 -19.49 14.60
C ILE A 54 15.40 -20.35 13.53
N GLU A 55 15.70 -21.64 13.55
CA GLU A 55 15.05 -22.61 12.70
C GLU A 55 13.59 -22.76 13.16
N ARG A 56 12.67 -22.23 12.36
CA ARG A 56 11.24 -22.32 12.65
C ARG A 56 10.77 -23.71 12.25
N SER A 57 10.58 -24.60 13.22
CA SER A 57 9.92 -25.88 12.97
C SER A 57 8.51 -25.65 12.39
N ALA A 58 8.08 -26.54 11.49
CA ALA A 58 6.71 -26.54 11.01
C ALA A 58 5.75 -26.62 12.21
N ARG A 59 4.71 -25.79 12.21
CA ARG A 59 3.75 -25.70 13.33
C ARG A 59 3.26 -27.11 13.68
N ARG A 60 3.47 -27.54 14.93
CA ARG A 60 3.14 -28.89 15.40
C ARG A 60 1.64 -29.18 15.44
N ALA A 61 0.80 -28.14 15.58
CA ALA A 61 -0.64 -28.21 15.48
C ALA A 61 -1.25 -26.82 15.22
N GLY A 62 -2.42 -26.79 14.58
CA GLY A 62 -3.21 -25.59 14.32
C GLY A 62 -3.38 -25.33 12.82
N ARG A 63 -4.64 -25.29 12.35
CA ARG A 63 -4.93 -24.83 10.98
C ARG A 63 -4.51 -23.37 10.84
N THR A 64 -3.90 -23.03 9.70
CA THR A 64 -3.58 -21.65 9.32
C THR A 64 -4.82 -20.78 9.52
N LYS A 65 -4.80 -19.85 10.50
CA LYS A 65 -5.90 -18.89 10.72
C LYS A 65 -6.07 -17.90 9.55
N CYS A 66 -5.13 -17.86 8.61
CA CYS A 66 -5.27 -17.20 7.32
C CYS A 66 -5.92 -18.14 6.31
N SER A 67 -7.25 -18.09 6.24
CA SER A 67 -7.99 -18.60 5.09
C SER A 67 -7.52 -17.87 3.81
N PRO A 68 -7.48 -18.54 2.64
CA PRO A 68 -7.17 -17.88 1.37
C PRO A 68 -8.06 -16.66 1.10
N LEU A 69 -9.30 -16.66 1.59
CA LEU A 69 -10.20 -15.50 1.54
C LEU A 69 -9.71 -14.32 2.38
N LYS A 70 -9.13 -14.57 3.56
CA LYS A 70 -8.52 -13.52 4.40
C LYS A 70 -7.25 -12.97 3.78
N LEU A 71 -6.48 -13.80 3.07
CA LEU A 71 -5.30 -13.35 2.31
C LEU A 71 -5.71 -12.48 1.12
N LEU A 72 -6.74 -12.86 0.38
CA LEU A 72 -7.32 -12.04 -0.70
C LEU A 72 -7.86 -10.71 -0.18
N LYS A 73 -8.59 -10.73 0.94
CA LYS A 73 -9.12 -9.51 1.57
C LYS A 73 -8.01 -8.58 2.07
N LEU A 74 -6.93 -9.16 2.62
CA LEU A 74 -5.76 -8.39 3.05
C LEU A 74 -4.98 -7.81 1.86
N ALA A 75 -4.90 -8.54 0.74
CA ALA A 75 -4.29 -8.05 -0.49
C ALA A 75 -5.11 -6.93 -1.12
N SER A 76 -6.46 -7.06 -1.16
CA SER A 76 -7.34 -5.98 -1.60
C SER A 76 -7.23 -4.76 -0.70
N ASP A 77 -7.26 -4.95 0.62
CA ASP A 77 -7.10 -3.86 1.59
C ASP A 77 -5.73 -3.18 1.45
N GLY A 78 -4.66 -3.94 1.15
CA GLY A 78 -3.34 -3.40 0.83
C GLY A 78 -3.31 -2.55 -0.46
N ILE A 79 -4.02 -2.97 -1.50
CA ILE A 79 -4.15 -2.22 -2.76
C ILE A 79 -4.95 -0.92 -2.55
N PHE A 80 -6.00 -0.96 -1.72
CA PHE A 80 -6.81 0.22 -1.42
C PHE A 80 -6.13 1.17 -0.41
N ALA A 81 -5.43 0.65 0.59
CA ALA A 81 -4.83 1.45 1.66
C ALA A 81 -3.48 2.10 1.28
N PHE A 82 -2.73 1.53 0.32
CA PHE A 82 -1.39 2.00 -0.04
C PHE A 82 -1.23 2.48 -1.49
N SER A 83 -2.30 2.58 -2.26
CA SER A 83 -2.16 2.87 -3.70
C SER A 83 -3.02 4.01 -4.21
N ILE A 84 -2.40 4.83 -5.06
CA ILE A 84 -3.02 5.88 -5.88
C ILE A 84 -3.86 5.29 -7.02
N VAL A 85 -3.85 3.97 -7.18
CA VAL A 85 -4.48 3.22 -8.28
C VAL A 85 -5.99 3.43 -8.38
N PRO A 86 -6.81 3.30 -7.31
CA PRO A 86 -8.24 3.60 -7.40
C PRO A 86 -8.50 5.07 -7.75
N LEU A 87 -7.68 6.00 -7.23
CA LEU A 87 -7.78 7.42 -7.56
C LEU A 87 -7.43 7.67 -9.04
N ARG A 88 -6.41 7.00 -9.57
CA ARG A 88 -5.98 7.11 -10.97
C ARG A 88 -6.99 6.46 -11.92
N ALA A 89 -7.60 5.35 -11.54
CA ALA A 89 -8.67 4.71 -12.30
C ALA A 89 -9.92 5.60 -12.37
N ALA A 90 -10.33 6.19 -11.24
CA ALA A 90 -11.42 7.16 -11.21
C ALA A 90 -11.12 8.39 -12.08
N ALA A 91 -9.88 8.90 -12.04
CA ALA A 91 -9.46 10.02 -12.88
C ALA A 91 -9.48 9.69 -14.38
N ILE A 92 -9.03 8.49 -14.78
CA ILE A 92 -9.09 8.03 -16.18
C ILE A 92 -10.53 7.88 -16.64
N LEU A 93 -11.40 7.27 -15.83
CA LEU A 93 -12.82 7.14 -16.14
C LEU A 93 -13.50 8.50 -16.28
N GLY A 94 -13.19 9.45 -15.39
CA GLY A 94 -13.65 10.83 -15.48
C GLY A 94 -13.18 11.53 -16.75
N ALA A 95 -11.90 11.38 -17.12
CA ALA A 95 -11.36 11.96 -18.34
C ALA A 95 -12.02 11.40 -19.61
N VAL A 96 -12.28 10.09 -19.66
CA VAL A 96 -13.01 9.45 -20.77
C VAL A 96 -14.44 9.97 -20.85
N ALA A 97 -15.15 10.07 -19.72
CA ALA A 97 -16.51 10.60 -19.68
C ALA A 97 -16.59 12.05 -20.16
N ILE A 98 -15.65 12.90 -19.74
CA ILE A 98 -15.56 14.30 -20.21
C ILE A 98 -15.30 14.35 -21.71
N GLY A 99 -14.38 13.53 -22.23
CA GLY A 99 -14.10 13.45 -23.66
C GLY A 99 -15.33 13.08 -24.48
N LEU A 100 -16.06 12.05 -24.07
CA LEU A 100 -17.30 11.61 -24.72
C LEU A 100 -18.40 12.68 -24.64
N SER A 101 -18.57 13.30 -23.48
CA SER A 101 -19.56 14.37 -23.29
C SER A 101 -19.26 15.59 -24.15
N THR A 102 -17.99 15.97 -24.27
CA THR A 102 -17.55 17.10 -25.10
C THR A 102 -17.80 16.82 -26.59
N LEU A 103 -17.45 15.62 -27.06
CA LEU A 103 -17.74 15.17 -28.43
C LEU A 103 -19.23 15.20 -28.74
N PHE A 104 -20.05 14.69 -27.83
CA PHE A 104 -21.51 14.68 -27.99
C PHE A 104 -22.10 16.10 -28.00
N SER A 105 -21.59 16.99 -27.14
CA SER A 105 -21.99 18.39 -27.10
C SER A 105 -21.63 19.13 -28.40
N LEU A 106 -20.41 18.96 -28.91
CA LEU A 106 -19.99 19.51 -30.19
C LEU A 106 -20.83 19.01 -31.36
N TYR A 107 -21.13 17.70 -31.38
CA TYR A 107 -22.02 17.11 -32.39
C TYR A 107 -23.43 17.72 -32.32
N SER A 108 -24.00 17.84 -31.13
CA SER A 108 -25.34 18.43 -30.94
C SER A 108 -25.40 19.89 -31.40
N ILE A 109 -24.35 20.68 -31.12
CA ILE A 109 -24.25 22.08 -31.57
C ILE A 109 -24.10 22.13 -33.10
N TYR A 110 -23.24 21.30 -33.68
CA TYR A 110 -23.05 21.23 -35.14
C TYR A 110 -24.35 20.91 -35.86
N VAL A 111 -25.06 19.86 -35.42
CA VAL A 111 -26.37 19.47 -35.97
C VAL A 111 -27.37 20.61 -35.80
N LYS A 112 -27.42 21.28 -34.65
CA LYS A 112 -28.33 22.40 -34.43
C LYS A 112 -28.03 23.59 -35.35
N LEU A 113 -26.75 23.88 -35.61
CA LEU A 113 -26.36 24.98 -36.49
C LEU A 113 -26.68 24.67 -37.97
N TRP A 114 -26.41 23.45 -38.43
CA TRP A 114 -26.57 23.06 -39.83
C TRP A 114 -28.01 22.64 -40.20
N LEU A 115 -28.75 22.00 -39.28
CA LEU A 115 -30.08 21.45 -39.56
C LEU A 115 -31.23 22.40 -39.17
N HIS A 116 -30.96 23.45 -38.37
CA HIS A 116 -31.94 24.48 -37.98
C HIS A 116 -31.58 25.87 -38.54
N SER A 117 -30.72 25.92 -39.56
CA SER A 117 -30.67 27.08 -40.44
C SER A 117 -32.00 27.11 -41.24
N PRO A 118 -32.80 28.19 -41.15
CA PRO A 118 -34.07 28.30 -41.86
C PRO A 118 -33.90 28.26 -43.39
#